data_AF-A0A9E5KPY9-F1
#
_entry.id   AF-A0A9E5KPY9-F1
#
_cell.length_a   1.000
_cell.length_b   1.000
_cell.length_c   1.000
_cell.angle_alpha   90.00
_cell.angle_beta   90.00
_cell.angle_gamma   90.00
#
_symmetry.space_group_name_H-M   'P 1'
#
loop_
_entity.id
_entity.type
_entity.pdbx_description
1 polymer ?
#
loop_
_entity_poly.entity_id
_entity_poly.type
_entity_poly.pdbx_seq_one_letter_code
_entity_poly.pdbx_strand_id
1 'polypeptide(L)'
;MGRPVEPINQQIAEQVIEWISQGKTLREFCRQSGMPTFGAIYDWLAKDDDFAQRFAHARETGHEVLAQECAAIADESCADQVDVGRNRLRIETRLKLLAKWNPKKWGEKQSVDHGGSVSLNVITGVPPRDTNDG
;
A
#
# COMPACT_ATOMS: atom_id res chain seq x y z
N MET A 1 -6.12 -25.66 23.19
CA MET A 1 -4.86 -26.30 22.73
C MET A 1 -4.14 -25.31 21.82
N GLY A 2 -3.12 -24.61 22.32
CA GLY A 2 -2.33 -23.69 21.51
C GLY A 2 -1.51 -24.49 20.51
N ARG A 3 -1.51 -24.09 19.23
CA ARG A 3 -0.66 -24.70 18.21
C ARG A 3 0.80 -24.58 18.68
N PRO A 4 1.59 -25.67 18.72
CA PRO A 4 3.00 -25.59 19.09
C PRO A 4 3.69 -24.62 18.13
N VAL A 5 4.30 -23.57 18.70
CA VAL A 5 5.01 -22.59 17.89
C VAL A 5 6.36 -23.19 17.55
N GLU A 6 6.56 -23.51 16.28
CA GLU A 6 7.84 -24.02 15.79
C GLU A 6 8.95 -23.00 16.10
N PRO A 7 10.13 -23.45 16.56
CA PRO A 7 11.25 -22.57 16.83
C PRO A 7 11.63 -21.80 15.56
N ILE A 8 12.00 -20.53 15.71
CA ILE A 8 12.36 -19.66 14.59
C ILE A 8 13.57 -20.26 13.89
N ASN A 9 13.38 -20.72 12.65
CA ASN A 9 14.47 -21.17 11.81
C ASN A 9 15.06 -19.96 11.08
N GLN A 10 16.23 -19.51 11.52
CA GLN A 10 16.90 -18.32 10.97
C GLN A 10 17.18 -18.44 9.47
N GLN A 11 17.50 -19.63 8.96
CA GLN A 11 17.73 -19.83 7.52
C GLN A 11 16.46 -19.63 6.71
N ILE A 12 15.30 -20.01 7.26
CA ILE A 12 14.01 -19.80 6.61
C ILE A 12 13.60 -18.34 6.72
N ALA A 13 13.86 -17.69 7.86
CA ALA A 13 13.62 -16.26 8.03
C ALA A 13 14.40 -15.42 6.99
N GLU A 14 15.66 -15.76 6.74
CA GLU A 14 16.48 -15.14 5.69
C GLU A 14 15.90 -15.36 4.29
N GLN A 15 15.49 -16.60 3.97
CA GLN A 15 14.83 -16.91 2.69
C GLN A 15 13.52 -16.13 2.50
N VAL A 16 12.75 -15.94 3.57
CA VAL A 16 11.52 -15.13 3.53
C VAL A 16 11.86 -13.68 3.21
N ILE A 17 12.87 -13.10 3.86
CA ILE A 17 13.31 -11.72 3.62
C ILE A 17 13.72 -11.55 2.16
N GLU A 18 14.57 -12.44 1.65
CA GLU A 18 15.00 -12.40 0.25
C GLU A 18 13.80 -12.51 -0.70
N TRP A 19 12.91 -13.48 -0.48
CA TRP A 19 11.73 -13.70 -1.31
C TRP A 19 10.80 -12.48 -1.37
N ILE A 20 10.53 -11.87 -0.22
CA ILE A 20 9.69 -10.67 -0.13
C ILE A 20 10.37 -9.46 -0.78
N SER A 21 11.69 -9.33 -0.66
CA SER A 21 12.44 -8.26 -1.30
C SER A 21 12.39 -8.29 -2.84
N GLN A 22 12.11 -9.45 -3.42
CA GLN A 22 11.87 -9.62 -4.86
C GLN A 22 10.43 -9.27 -5.28
N GLY A 23 9.61 -8.70 -4.39
CA GLY A 23 8.23 -8.32 -4.70
C GLY A 23 7.23 -9.49 -4.72
N LYS A 24 7.67 -10.68 -4.32
CA LYS A 24 6.82 -11.89 -4.30
C LYS A 24 5.99 -11.97 -3.04
N THR A 25 4.88 -12.71 -3.10
CA THR A 25 3.95 -12.77 -1.96
C THR A 25 4.36 -13.83 -0.92
N LEU A 26 4.10 -13.54 0.35
CA LEU A 26 4.32 -14.50 1.44
C LEU A 26 3.47 -15.77 1.29
N ARG A 27 2.26 -15.64 0.73
CA ARG A 27 1.37 -16.78 0.49
C ARG A 27 1.94 -17.75 -0.55
N GLU A 28 2.66 -17.24 -1.55
CA GLU A 28 3.36 -18.06 -2.52
C GLU A 28 4.56 -18.77 -1.89
N PHE A 29 5.33 -18.07 -1.04
CA PHE A 29 6.42 -18.68 -0.28
C PHE A 29 5.94 -19.89 0.55
N CYS A 30 4.88 -19.71 1.35
CA CYS A 30 4.33 -20.77 2.20
C CYS A 30 3.69 -21.94 1.44
N ARG A 31 3.49 -21.83 0.12
CA ARG A 31 2.96 -22.95 -0.70
C ARG A 31 4.06 -23.92 -1.13
N GLN A 32 5.33 -23.55 -1.01
CA GLN A 32 6.45 -24.41 -1.36
C GLN A 32 6.55 -25.59 -0.38
N SER A 33 7.03 -26.74 -0.88
CA SER A 33 7.21 -27.93 -0.07
C SER A 33 8.25 -27.69 1.03
N GLY A 34 7.92 -28.03 2.28
CA GLY A 34 8.82 -27.87 3.42
C GLY A 34 8.89 -26.46 4.02
N MET A 35 8.07 -25.51 3.55
CA MET A 35 8.01 -24.16 4.11
C MET A 35 6.99 -24.03 5.24
N PRO A 36 7.25 -23.14 6.22
CA PRO A 36 6.32 -22.92 7.32
C PRO A 36 5.01 -22.31 6.82
N THR A 37 3.95 -22.56 7.60
CA THR A 37 2.63 -22.01 7.29
C THR A 37 2.63 -20.49 7.43
N PHE A 38 1.69 -19.84 6.74
CA PHE A 38 1.52 -18.39 6.83
C PHE A 38 1.36 -17.91 8.29
N GLY A 39 0.58 -18.62 9.10
CA GLY A 39 0.41 -18.28 10.53
C GLY A 39 1.71 -18.36 11.32
N ALA A 40 2.53 -19.39 11.08
CA ALA A 40 3.81 -19.55 11.77
C ALA A 40 4.77 -18.38 11.51
N ILE A 41 4.83 -17.86 10.28
CA ILE A 41 5.67 -16.70 9.96
C ILE A 41 5.17 -15.44 10.68
N TYR A 42 3.86 -15.21 10.78
CA TYR A 42 3.33 -14.09 11.57
C TYR A 42 3.59 -14.25 13.06
N ASP A 43 3.55 -15.47 13.58
CA ASP A 43 3.93 -15.76 14.97
C ASP A 43 5.43 -15.45 15.20
N TRP A 44 6.29 -15.69 14.21
CA TRP A 44 7.71 -15.33 14.29
C TRP A 44 7.89 -13.80 14.26
N LEU A 45 7.21 -13.10 13.35
CA LEU A 45 7.24 -11.63 13.26
C LEU A 45 6.74 -10.96 14.55
N ALA A 46 5.81 -11.58 15.28
CA ALA A 46 5.32 -11.06 16.55
C ALA A 46 6.27 -11.29 17.74
N LYS A 47 7.24 -12.19 17.61
CA LYS A 47 8.16 -12.59 18.69
C LYS A 47 9.57 -12.02 18.52
N ASP A 48 9.95 -11.66 17.31
CA ASP A 48 11.29 -11.20 16.97
C ASP A 48 11.19 -9.85 16.24
N ASP A 49 11.49 -8.78 16.97
CA ASP A 49 11.42 -7.41 16.46
C ASP A 49 12.47 -7.14 15.36
N ASP A 50 13.65 -7.79 15.42
CA ASP A 50 14.68 -7.65 14.38
C ASP A 50 14.18 -8.27 13.07
N PHE A 51 13.61 -9.47 13.15
CA PHE A 51 13.01 -10.12 11.99
C PHE A 51 11.84 -9.29 11.43
N ALA A 52 11.00 -8.72 12.29
CA ALA A 52 9.90 -7.85 11.87
C ALA A 52 10.39 -6.60 11.12
N GLN A 53 11.44 -5.94 11.62
CA GLN A 53 12.03 -4.77 10.98
C GLN A 53 12.64 -5.12 9.62
N ARG A 54 13.42 -6.20 9.54
CA ARG A 54 14.02 -6.67 8.29
C ARG A 54 12.96 -7.07 7.26
N PHE A 55 11.89 -7.71 7.71
CA PHE A 55 10.76 -8.07 6.86
C PHE A 55 10.01 -6.83 6.35
N ALA A 56 9.82 -5.81 7.18
CA ALA A 56 9.21 -4.55 6.76
C ALA A 56 10.07 -3.84 5.70
N HIS A 57 11.39 -3.78 5.90
CA HIS A 57 12.31 -3.22 4.91
C HIS A 57 12.31 -4.02 3.61
N ALA A 58 12.30 -5.35 3.68
CA ALA A 58 12.18 -6.21 2.51
C ALA A 58 10.88 -5.95 1.73
N ARG A 59 9.75 -5.69 2.42
CA ARG A 59 8.50 -5.30 1.75
C ARG A 59 8.65 -3.98 1.01
N GLU A 60 9.31 -2.99 1.59
CA GLU A 60 9.57 -1.71 0.91
C GLU A 60 10.39 -1.92 -0.36
N THR A 61 11.48 -2.70 -0.29
CA THR A 61 12.28 -3.06 -1.47
C THR A 61 11.46 -3.82 -2.51
N GLY A 62 10.64 -4.79 -2.07
CA GLY A 62 9.76 -5.54 -2.96
C GLY A 62 8.73 -4.66 -3.66
N HIS A 63 8.26 -3.60 -3.02
CA HIS A 63 7.39 -2.61 -3.67
C HIS A 63 8.11 -1.86 -4.80
N GLU A 64 9.40 -1.54 -4.64
CA GLU A 64 10.21 -0.94 -5.71
C GLU A 64 10.40 -1.90 -6.88
N VAL A 65 10.67 -3.17 -6.59
CA VAL A 65 10.79 -4.22 -7.61
C VAL A 65 9.51 -4.33 -8.42
N LEU A 66 8.33 -4.37 -7.76
CA LEU A 66 7.05 -4.42 -8.45
C LEU A 66 6.81 -3.19 -9.34
N ALA A 67 7.25 -2.01 -8.91
CA ALA A 67 7.14 -0.79 -9.72
C ALA A 67 8.06 -0.85 -10.96
N GLN A 68 9.29 -1.37 -10.82
CA GLN A 68 10.21 -1.57 -11.94
C GLN A 68 9.69 -2.65 -12.91
N GLU A 69 9.09 -3.73 -12.40
CA GLU A 69 8.41 -4.72 -13.24
C GLU A 69 7.25 -4.11 -14.03
N CYS A 70 6.47 -3.20 -13.43
CA CYS A 70 5.42 -2.48 -14.15
C CYS A 70 5.98 -1.69 -15.34
N ALA A 71 7.11 -1.01 -15.16
CA ALA A 71 7.79 -0.30 -16.25
C ALA A 71 8.27 -1.27 -17.33
N ALA A 72 8.94 -2.36 -16.94
CA ALA A 72 9.41 -3.38 -17.88
C ALA A 72 8.27 -3.99 -18.72
N ILE A 73 7.13 -4.31 -18.09
CA ILE A 73 5.94 -4.86 -18.77
C ILE A 73 5.31 -3.84 -19.72
N ALA A 74 5.41 -2.55 -19.42
CA ALA A 74 4.92 -1.50 -20.30
C ALA A 74 5.77 -1.36 -21.57
N ASP A 75 7.08 -1.63 -21.48
CA ASP A 75 8.03 -1.56 -22.59
C ASP A 75 8.09 -2.88 -23.42
N GLU A 76 7.49 -3.96 -22.94
CA GLU A 76 7.43 -5.24 -23.65
C GLU A 76 6.66 -5.12 -24.97
N SER A 77 7.27 -5.58 -26.07
CA SER A 77 6.58 -5.70 -27.36
C SER A 77 5.44 -6.71 -27.28
N CYS A 78 4.24 -6.31 -27.70
CA CYS A 78 3.06 -7.17 -27.73
C CYS A 78 2.79 -7.68 -29.15
N ALA A 79 2.47 -8.97 -29.30
CA ALA A 79 2.17 -9.55 -30.61
C ALA A 79 0.74 -9.22 -31.07
N ASP A 80 -0.20 -9.11 -30.12
CA ASP A 80 -1.61 -8.84 -30.39
C ASP A 80 -2.28 -8.03 -29.25
N GLN A 81 -3.58 -7.77 -29.42
CA GLN A 81 -4.39 -7.04 -28.44
C GLN A 81 -4.63 -7.83 -27.14
N VAL A 82 -4.52 -9.16 -27.16
CA VAL A 82 -4.67 -10.00 -25.96
C VAL A 82 -3.44 -9.83 -25.07
N ASP A 83 -2.24 -9.75 -25.64
CA ASP A 83 -1.01 -9.45 -24.92
C ASP A 83 -1.04 -8.05 -24.30
N VAL A 84 -1.50 -7.03 -25.05
CA VAL A 84 -1.70 -5.68 -24.52
C VAL A 84 -2.67 -5.68 -23.34
N GLY A 85 -3.80 -6.38 -23.48
CA GLY A 85 -4.80 -6.51 -22.40
C GLY A 85 -4.24 -7.21 -21.16
N ARG A 86 -3.45 -8.28 -21.34
CA ARG A 86 -2.79 -9.01 -20.25
C ARG A 86 -1.77 -8.14 -19.54
N ASN A 87 -0.92 -7.44 -20.28
CA ASN A 87 0.11 -6.57 -19.72
C ASN A 87 -0.50 -5.39 -18.98
N ARG A 88 -1.55 -4.78 -19.54
CA ARG A 88 -2.35 -3.75 -18.86
C ARG A 88 -2.92 -4.25 -17.54
N LEU A 89 -3.59 -5.41 -17.53
CA LEU A 89 -4.19 -5.96 -16.30
C LEU A 89 -3.12 -6.24 -15.22
N ARG A 90 -1.96 -6.75 -15.64
CA ARG A 90 -0.80 -6.99 -14.76
C ARG A 90 -0.28 -5.69 -14.14
N ILE A 91 -0.15 -4.63 -14.92
CA ILE A 91 0.31 -3.32 -14.45
C ILE A 91 -0.72 -2.72 -13.50
N GLU A 92 -2.00 -2.66 -13.89
CA GLU A 92 -3.08 -2.09 -13.09
C GLU A 92 -3.23 -2.79 -11.74
N THR A 93 -3.16 -4.13 -11.72
CA THR A 93 -3.25 -4.91 -10.48
C THR A 93 -2.11 -4.56 -9.52
N ARG A 94 -0.87 -4.50 -10.03
CA ARG A 94 0.31 -4.17 -9.22
C ARG A 94 0.25 -2.74 -8.69
N LEU A 95 -0.05 -1.76 -9.54
CA LEU A 95 -0.17 -0.35 -9.13
C LEU A 95 -1.25 -0.17 -8.06
N LYS A 96 -2.39 -0.83 -8.20
CA LYS A 96 -3.47 -0.79 -7.20
C LYS A 96 -3.03 -1.37 -5.86
N LEU A 97 -2.28 -2.47 -5.86
CA LEU A 97 -1.71 -3.05 -4.63
C LEU A 97 -0.68 -2.11 -4.01
N LEU A 98 0.24 -1.54 -4.80
CA LEU A 98 1.25 -0.59 -4.33
C LEU A 98 0.63 0.64 -3.66
N ALA A 99 -0.42 1.21 -4.27
CA ALA A 99 -1.15 2.34 -3.70
C ALA A 99 -1.82 2.02 -2.35
N LYS A 100 -2.14 0.75 -2.08
CA LYS A 100 -2.71 0.30 -0.79
C LYS A 100 -1.65 -0.14 0.22
N TRP A 101 -0.57 -0.76 -0.23
CA TRP A 101 0.50 -1.26 0.64
C TRP A 101 1.48 -0.17 1.09
N ASN A 102 1.71 0.84 0.26
CA ASN A 102 2.53 2.00 0.61
C ASN A 102 1.91 3.30 0.05
N PRO A 103 0.78 3.76 0.64
CA PRO A 103 0.07 4.95 0.17
C PRO A 103 0.90 6.23 0.30
N LYS A 104 1.88 6.27 1.22
CA LYS A 104 2.76 7.43 1.38
C LYS A 104 3.60 7.69 0.14
N LYS A 105 4.07 6.63 -0.53
CA LYS A 105 4.90 6.72 -1.73
C LYS A 105 4.09 6.63 -3.02
N TRP A 106 3.09 5.74 -3.07
CA TRP A 106 2.37 5.36 -4.29
C TRP A 106 0.88 5.73 -4.29
N GLY A 107 0.39 6.38 -3.23
CA GLY A 107 -0.99 6.86 -3.18
C GLY A 107 -1.20 8.10 -4.05
N GLU A 108 -2.38 8.21 -4.63
CA GLU A 108 -2.81 9.43 -5.33
C GLU A 108 -2.98 10.57 -4.31
N LYS A 109 -2.24 11.66 -4.50
CA LYS A 109 -2.40 12.88 -3.68
C LYS A 109 -3.50 13.73 -4.27
N GLN A 110 -4.67 13.74 -3.64
CA GLN A 110 -5.71 14.72 -3.95
C GLN A 110 -5.45 16.01 -3.17
N SER A 111 -5.30 17.13 -3.90
CA SER A 111 -5.32 18.47 -3.30
C SER A 111 -6.76 18.91 -3.13
N VAL A 112 -7.22 19.10 -1.90
CA VAL A 112 -8.54 19.66 -1.60
C VAL A 112 -8.39 21.16 -1.40
N ASP A 113 -8.70 21.94 -2.44
CA ASP A 113 -8.77 23.39 -2.35
C ASP A 113 -10.06 23.80 -1.63
N HIS A 114 -9.94 24.50 -0.50
CA HIS A 114 -11.08 25.02 0.25
C HIS A 114 -11.35 26.47 -0.19
N GLY A 115 -11.87 26.65 -1.40
CA GLY A 115 -12.35 27.93 -1.93
C GLY A 115 -13.66 28.42 -1.30
N GLY A 116 -13.80 28.32 0.02
CA GLY A 116 -15.00 28.77 0.74
C GLY A 116 -14.96 30.28 0.97
N SER A 117 -15.51 31.07 0.05
CA SER A 117 -15.78 32.49 0.30
C SER A 117 -16.86 32.62 1.38
N VAL A 118 -16.47 33.07 2.58
CA VAL A 118 -17.42 33.34 3.66
C VAL A 118 -18.18 34.63 3.33
N SER A 119 -19.45 34.49 2.92
CA SER A 119 -20.35 35.63 2.76
C SER A 119 -20.94 36.00 4.13
N LEU A 120 -20.42 37.06 4.75
CA LEU A 120 -20.98 37.62 5.98
C LEU A 120 -22.14 38.56 5.64
N ASN A 121 -23.37 38.14 5.90
CA ASN A 121 -24.54 39.01 5.82
C ASN A 121 -24.77 39.68 7.18
N VAL A 122 -24.26 40.90 7.36
CA VAL A 122 -24.42 41.67 8.61
C VAL A 122 -25.77 42.37 8.57
N ILE A 123 -26.76 41.80 9.27
CA ILE A 123 -28.04 42.46 9.55
C ILE A 123 -27.84 43.30 10.81
N THR A 124 -27.56 44.59 10.66
CA THR A 124 -27.58 45.52 11.80
C THR A 124 -29.03 45.79 12.17
N GLY A 125 -29.46 45.33 13.35
CA GLY A 125 -30.78 45.62 13.93
C GLY A 125 -30.94 47.07 14.42
N VAL A 126 -30.45 48.05 13.65
CA VAL A 126 -30.64 49.47 13.95
C VAL A 126 -32.04 49.85 13.51
N PRO A 127 -32.98 50.16 14.44
CA PRO A 127 -34.30 50.63 14.06
C PRO A 127 -34.18 51.97 13.30
N PRO A 128 -35.05 52.24 12.32
CA PRO A 128 -35.07 53.54 11.64
C PRO A 128 -35.25 54.65 12.67
N ARG A 129 -34.46 55.72 12.54
CA ARG A 129 -34.59 56.90 13.39
C ARG A 129 -35.91 57.58 13.04
N ASP A 130 -36.88 57.52 13.96
CA ASP A 130 -38.10 58.31 13.85
C ASP A 130 -37.71 59.79 13.73
N THR A 131 -37.93 60.34 12.54
CA THR A 131 -37.85 61.78 12.29
C THR A 131 -39.24 62.34 12.59
N ASN A 132 -39.50 62.56 13.87
CA ASN A 132 -40.58 63.45 14.29
C ASN A 132 -40.05 64.88 14.20
N ASP A 133 -40.47 65.61 13.17
CA ASP A 133 -40.29 67.06 13.06
C ASP A 133 -41.60 67.65 12.54
N GLY A 134 -42.25 68.47 13.37
CA GLY A 134 -43.38 69.35 13.01
C GLY A 134 -44.74 68.97 13.59
#